data_AF-A0A8H3G5L3-F1
#
_entry.id   AF-A0A8H3G5L3-F1
#
_cell.length_a   1.000
_cell.length_b   1.000
_cell.length_c   1.000
_cell.angle_alpha   90.00
_cell.angle_beta   90.00
_cell.angle_gamma   90.00
#
_symmetry.space_group_name_H-M   'P 1'
#
loop_
_entity.id
_entity.type
_entity.pdbx_description
1 polymer ?
#
loop_
_entity_poly.entity_id
_entity_poly.type
_entity_poly.pdbx_seq_one_letter_code
_entity_poly.pdbx_strand_id
1 'polypeptide(L)'
;MLISEGSYYEAHQQLRVVASRYVKSSDWDSAIDILYGGALALLKAGQGGSGGDLGCLLVEVLGKAEKGCGTGEKGAYEFGVVETKTQRQGDRRLQD
;
A
#
# COMPACT_ATOMS: atom_id res chain seq x y z
N MET A 1 22.30 9.71 6.07
CA MET A 1 21.26 8.92 5.37
C MET A 1 19.92 9.28 6.01
N LEU A 2 19.19 10.25 5.45
CA LEU A 2 18.05 10.91 6.11
C LEU A 2 16.81 10.97 5.18
N ILE A 3 16.74 10.04 4.22
CA ILE A 3 15.68 10.00 3.20
C ILE A 3 14.59 8.97 3.55
N SER A 4 14.87 8.06 4.50
CA SER A 4 13.97 6.95 4.83
C SER A 4 12.64 7.40 5.46
N GLU A 5 12.66 8.13 6.58
CA GLU A 5 11.42 8.36 7.35
C GLU A 5 10.52 9.47 6.78
N GLY A 6 11.08 10.57 6.28
CA GLY A 6 10.30 11.66 5.68
C GLY A 6 9.55 11.22 4.41
N SER A 7 10.13 10.29 3.65
CA SER A 7 9.55 9.79 2.41
C SER A 7 8.32 8.90 2.64
N TYR A 8 8.28 8.10 3.71
CA TYR A 8 7.15 7.19 3.96
C TYR A 8 5.89 7.92 4.42
N TYR A 9 6.04 8.97 5.24
CA TYR A 9 4.90 9.78 5.66
C TYR A 9 4.29 10.56 4.48
N GLU A 10 5.14 11.15 3.63
CA GLU A 10 4.68 11.82 2.41
C GLU A 10 4.01 10.84 1.44
N ALA A 11 4.60 9.65 1.25
CA ALA A 11 4.00 8.59 0.45
C ALA A 11 2.63 8.17 1.00
N HIS A 12 2.50 7.99 2.31
CA HIS A 12 1.23 7.68 2.97
C HIS A 12 0.15 8.72 2.65
N GLN A 13 0.45 10.01 2.81
CA GLN A 13 -0.52 11.08 2.52
C GLN A 13 -0.90 11.12 1.04
N GLN A 14 0.06 10.97 0.13
CA GLN A 14 -0.20 10.94 -1.31
C GLN A 14 -1.09 9.74 -1.69
N LEU A 15 -0.82 8.55 -1.15
CA LEU A 15 -1.62 7.35 -1.38
C LEU A 15 -3.08 7.56 -0.95
N ARG A 16 -3.32 8.20 0.20
CA ARG A 16 -4.69 8.53 0.64
C ARG A 16 -5.41 9.49 -0.31
N VAL A 17 -4.69 10.50 -0.81
CA VAL A 17 -5.27 11.47 -1.77
C VAL A 17 -5.63 10.79 -3.09
N VAL A 18 -4.75 9.96 -3.63
CA VAL A 18 -4.98 9.25 -4.90
C VAL A 18 -6.12 8.23 -4.75
N ALA A 19 -6.10 7.41 -3.70
CA ALA A 19 -7.18 6.47 -3.42
C ALA A 19 -8.54 7.16 -3.28
N SER A 20 -8.59 8.33 -2.62
CA SER A 20 -9.82 9.12 -2.49
C SER A 20 -10.35 9.62 -3.84
N ARG A 21 -9.48 9.86 -4.83
CA ARG A 21 -9.89 10.24 -6.19
C ARG A 21 -10.51 9.06 -6.94
N TYR A 22 -9.92 7.88 -6.81
CA TYR A 22 -10.46 6.65 -7.41
C TYR A 22 -11.81 6.28 -6.79
N VAL A 23 -11.94 6.35 -5.47
CA VAL A 23 -13.23 6.16 -4.77
C VAL A 23 -14.29 7.14 -5.26
N LYS A 24 -13.95 8.42 -5.47
CA LYS A 24 -14.90 9.42 -5.99
C LYS A 24 -15.34 9.16 -7.43
N SER A 25 -14.48 8.54 -8.24
CA SER A 25 -14.80 8.13 -9.62
C SER A 25 -15.41 6.73 -9.70
N SER A 26 -15.65 6.07 -8.55
CA SER A 26 -16.11 4.67 -8.48
C SER A 26 -15.18 3.68 -9.20
N ASP A 27 -13.92 4.05 -9.36
CA ASP A 27 -12.85 3.17 -9.84
C ASP A 27 -12.33 2.37 -8.65
N TRP A 28 -13.06 1.31 -8.31
CA TRP A 28 -12.79 0.52 -7.11
C TRP A 28 -11.50 -0.30 -7.22
N ASP A 29 -11.22 -0.87 -8.38
CA ASP A 29 -10.04 -1.69 -8.62
C ASP A 29 -8.75 -0.88 -8.46
N SER A 30 -8.68 0.32 -9.06
CA SER A 30 -7.52 1.20 -8.91
C SER A 30 -7.35 1.70 -7.47
N ALA A 31 -8.46 1.93 -6.74
CA ALA A 31 -8.41 2.29 -5.33
C ALA A 31 -7.87 1.13 -4.46
N ILE A 32 -8.29 -0.10 -4.74
CA ILE A 32 -7.86 -1.30 -4.03
C ILE A 32 -6.37 -1.55 -4.27
N ASP A 33 -5.92 -1.54 -5.52
CA ASP A 33 -4.53 -1.82 -5.89
C ASP A 33 -3.55 -0.85 -5.22
N ILE A 34 -3.86 0.45 -5.26
CA ILE A 34 -2.96 1.47 -4.71
C ILE A 34 -2.90 1.42 -3.18
N LEU A 35 -4.03 1.17 -2.51
CA LEU A 35 -4.10 1.04 -1.06
C LEU A 35 -3.39 -0.23 -0.59
N TYR A 36 -3.62 -1.34 -1.27
CA TYR A 36 -2.99 -2.62 -0.98
C TYR A 36 -1.46 -2.56 -1.15
N GLY A 37 -0.98 -2.09 -2.31
CA GLY A 37 0.44 -1.95 -2.58
C GLY A 37 1.13 -0.97 -1.63
N GLY A 38 0.47 0.15 -1.33
CA GLY A 38 0.95 1.15 -0.38
C GLY A 38 1.04 0.62 1.06
N ALA A 39 0.00 -0.05 1.54
CA ALA A 39 -0.03 -0.67 2.87
C ALA A 39 1.08 -1.73 3.00
N LEU A 40 1.22 -2.62 2.00
CA LEU A 40 2.26 -3.65 2.00
C LEU A 40 3.67 -3.04 2.04
N ALA A 41 3.94 -2.01 1.22
CA ALA A 41 5.23 -1.35 1.17
C ALA A 41 5.60 -0.70 2.52
N LEU A 42 4.63 0.00 3.14
CA LEU A 42 4.83 0.64 4.45
C LEU A 42 5.01 -0.37 5.58
N LEU A 43 4.22 -1.45 5.59
CA LEU A 43 4.38 -2.54 6.56
C LEU A 43 5.76 -3.21 6.44
N LYS A 44 6.22 -3.47 5.21
CA LYS A 44 7.56 -4.03 4.95
C LYS A 44 8.68 -3.07 5.34
N ALA A 45 8.45 -1.77 5.28
CA ALA A 45 9.37 -0.73 5.74
C ALA A 45 9.35 -0.49 7.26
N GLY A 46 8.55 -1.25 8.03
CA GLY A 46 8.42 -1.08 9.48
C GLY A 46 7.52 0.09 9.90
N GLN A 47 6.84 0.74 8.95
CA GLN A 47 5.90 1.84 9.21
C GLN A 47 4.50 1.28 9.52
N GLY A 48 4.38 0.58 10.66
CA GLY A 48 3.15 -0.09 11.07
C GLY A 48 1.94 0.83 11.20
N GLY A 49 2.14 2.06 11.69
CA GLY A 49 1.05 3.05 11.82
C GLY A 49 0.47 3.47 10.47
N SER A 50 1.33 3.91 9.55
CA SER A 50 0.90 4.33 8.20
C SER A 50 0.41 3.17 7.35
N GLY A 51 1.08 2.01 7.41
CA GLY A 51 0.64 0.80 6.70
C GLY A 51 -0.69 0.26 7.21
N GLY A 52 -0.91 0.31 8.53
CA GLY A 52 -2.17 -0.08 9.17
C GLY A 52 -3.33 0.85 8.81
N ASP A 53 -3.10 2.16 8.78
CA ASP A 53 -4.11 3.15 8.34
C ASP A 53 -4.57 2.90 6.91
N LEU A 54 -3.62 2.68 5.98
CA LEU A 54 -3.96 2.31 4.60
C LEU A 54 -4.68 0.96 4.51
N GLY A 55 -4.31 -0.01 5.35
CA GLY A 55 -5.01 -1.30 5.44
C GLY A 55 -6.46 -1.17 5.92
N CYS A 56 -6.72 -0.33 6.94
CA CYS A 56 -8.08 -0.03 7.38
C CYS A 56 -8.90 0.65 6.27
N LEU A 57 -8.29 1.64 5.59
CA LEU A 57 -8.92 2.33 4.46
C LEU A 57 -9.24 1.36 3.31
N LEU A 58 -8.37 0.39 3.04
CA LEU A 58 -8.63 -0.67 2.04
C LEU A 58 -9.90 -1.47 2.37
N VAL A 59 -10.08 -1.88 3.63
CA VAL A 59 -11.28 -2.62 4.06
C VAL A 59 -12.55 -1.77 3.88
N GLU A 60 -12.48 -0.48 4.20
CA GLU A 60 -13.61 0.44 3.96
C GLU A 60 -13.96 0.56 2.47
N VAL A 61 -12.94 0.64 1.60
CA VAL A 61 -13.14 0.72 0.14
C VAL A 61 -13.73 -0.57 -0.41
N LEU A 62 -13.24 -1.73 0.02
CA LEU A 62 -13.82 -3.03 -0.33
C LEU A 62 -15.30 -3.11 0.06
N GLY A 63 -15.64 -2.68 1.29
CA GLY A 63 -17.03 -2.64 1.74
C GLY A 63 -17.93 -1.66 0.96
N LYS A 64 -17.37 -0.59 0.39
CA LYS A 64 -18.08 0.32 -0.51
C LYS A 64 -18.23 -0.25 -1.91
N ALA A 65 -17.18 -0.88 -2.44
CA ALA A 65 -17.18 -1.54 -3.74
C ALA A 65 -18.23 -2.66 -3.78
N GLU A 66 -18.33 -3.48 -2.74
CA GLU A 66 -19.36 -4.52 -2.64
C GLU A 66 -20.79 -3.96 -2.59
N LYS A 67 -20.99 -2.78 -1.98
CA LYS A 67 -22.31 -2.13 -1.90
C LYS A 67 -22.68 -1.38 -3.19
N GLY A 68 -21.69 -0.91 -3.94
CA GLY A 68 -21.88 -0.20 -5.22
C GLY A 68 -21.96 -1.15 -6.43
N CYS A 69 -21.31 -2.31 -6.37
CA CYS A 69 -21.36 -3.34 -7.40
C CYS A 69 -22.65 -4.16 -7.24
N GLY A 70 -23.70 -3.75 -7.94
CA GLY A 70 -24.88 -4.61 -8.12
C GLY A 70 -24.49 -5.87 -8.90
N THR A 71 -24.41 -7.01 -8.20
CA THR A 71 -24.41 -8.39 -8.73
C THR A 71 -23.54 -8.66 -9.97
N GLY A 72 -22.32 -9.16 -9.74
CA GLY A 72 -21.39 -9.66 -10.77
C GLY A 72 -20.39 -8.57 -11.10
N GLU A 73 -19.14 -8.63 -10.67
CA GLU A 73 -18.19 -9.71 -10.88
C GLU A 73 -17.28 -9.81 -9.65
N LYS A 74 -17.08 -11.03 -9.14
CA LYS A 74 -16.09 -11.30 -8.10
C LYS A 74 -14.72 -11.23 -8.79
N GLY A 75 -14.13 -10.04 -8.86
CA GLY A 75 -12.76 -9.86 -9.35
C GLY A 75 -11.84 -10.78 -8.56
N ALA A 76 -11.28 -11.79 -9.23
CA ALA A 76 -10.23 -12.62 -8.66
C ALA A 76 -8.96 -11.77 -8.62
N TYR A 77 -8.72 -11.10 -7.49
CA TYR A 77 -7.51 -10.33 -7.28
C TYR A 77 -6.32 -11.30 -7.29
N GLU A 78 -5.57 -11.33 -8.39
CA GLU A 78 -4.34 -12.12 -8.49
C GLU A 78 -3.22 -11.38 -7.76
N PHE A 79 -2.94 -11.83 -6.54
CA PHE A 79 -1.98 -11.22 -5.64
C PHE A 79 -0.55 -11.57 -6.09
N GLY A 80 0.07 -10.66 -6.84
CA GLY A 80 1.50 -10.74 -7.14
C GLY A 80 2.32 -10.66 -5.85
N VAL A 81 2.89 -11.78 -5.41
CA VAL A 81 3.83 -11.82 -4.29
C VAL A 81 5.05 -10.98 -4.67
N VAL A 82 5.11 -9.75 -4.17
CA VAL A 82 6.30 -8.90 -4.32
C VAL A 82 7.42 -9.51 -3.47
N GLU A 83 8.25 -10.33 -4.08
CA GLU A 83 9.50 -10.83 -3.51
C GLU A 83 10.41 -9.63 -3.20
N THR A 84 10.48 -9.23 -1.93
CA THR A 84 11.47 -8.27 -1.49
C THR A 84 12.81 -8.97 -1.35
N LYS A 85 13.65 -8.88 -2.39
CA LYS A 85 15.08 -9.12 -2.23
C LYS A 85 15.65 -8.01 -1.34
N THR A 86 15.71 -8.28 -0.04
CA THR A 86 16.57 -7.58 0.91
C THR A 86 18.01 -7.74 0.42
N GLN A 87 18.54 -6.71 -0.26
CA GLN A 87 19.98 -6.57 -0.46
C GLN A 87 20.62 -6.23 0.89
N ARG A 88 20.98 -7.24 1.67
CA ARG A 88 22.05 -7.10 2.66
C ARG A 88 23.38 -7.15 1.90
N GLN A 89 23.91 -5.98 1.53
CA GLN A 89 25.29 -5.88 1.09
C GLN A 89 26.19 -5.90 2.33
N GLY A 90 26.99 -6.96 2.42
CA GLY A 90 27.80 -7.31 3.58
C GLY A 90 28.90 -6.31 3.90
N ASP A 91 28.99 -5.99 5.19
CA ASP A 91 30.17 -6.13 6.04
C ASP A 91 31.51 -6.47 5.33
N ARG A 92 32.40 -5.48 5.22
CA ARG A 92 33.86 -5.63 5.40
C ARG A 92 34.57 -4.28 5.41
N ARG A 93 34.96 -3.81 6.60
CA ARG A 93 36.37 -3.59 6.96
C ARG A 93 36.48 -3.03 8.38
N LEU A 94 36.74 -3.94 9.32
CA LEU A 94 37.52 -3.67 10.52
C LEU A 94 38.93 -3.22 10.10
N GLN A 95 39.41 -2.18 10.80
CA GLN A 95 40.74 -2.00 11.39
C GLN A 95 41.95 -2.54 10.60
N ASP A 96 42.80 -1.62 10.13
CA ASP A 96 44.13 -1.33 10.71
C ASP A 96 44.66 0.01 10.17
#